data_AF-A0A354F539-F1
#
_entry.id   AF-A0A354F539-F1
#
_cell.length_a   1.000
_cell.length_b   1.000
_cell.length_c   1.000
_cell.angle_alpha   90.00
_cell.angle_beta   90.00
_cell.angle_gamma   90.00
#
_symmetry.space_group_name_H-M   'P 1'
#
loop_
_entity.id
_entity.type
_entity.pdbx_description
1 polymer ?
#
loop_
_entity_poly.entity_id
_entity_poly.type
_entity_poly.pdbx_seq_one_letter_code
_entity_poly.pdbx_strand_id
1 'polypeptide(L)' 'MPLSLSKKSSFIAQSDIRVMTLECARVGGINLAQCVCDTEVLLSVYLKHRIERLLDGVL' A
#
# COMPACT_ATOMS: atom_id res chain seq x y z
N MET A 1 -8.18 -15.88 23.41
CA MET A 1 -9.47 -15.52 22.75
C MET A 1 -9.21 -15.39 21.26
N PRO A 2 -9.96 -16.08 20.39
CA PRO A 2 -9.80 -15.90 18.94
C PRO A 2 -10.33 -14.53 18.50
N LEU A 3 -9.65 -13.89 17.54
CA LEU A 3 -10.12 -12.67 16.90
C LEU A 3 -11.31 -12.99 15.99
N SER A 4 -12.36 -12.16 16.02
CA SER A 4 -13.54 -12.29 15.17
C SER A 4 -13.78 -11.02 14.36
N LEU A 5 -14.33 -11.17 13.15
CA LEU A 5 -14.71 -10.06 12.31
C LEU A 5 -15.91 -9.27 12.88
N SER A 6 -15.93 -7.96 12.64
CA SER A 6 -17.03 -7.09 13.08
C SER A 6 -18.23 -7.18 12.12
N LYS A 7 -19.43 -6.81 12.58
CA LYS A 7 -20.60 -6.69 11.68
C LYS A 7 -20.38 -5.74 10.50
N LYS A 8 -19.50 -4.74 10.63
CA LYS A 8 -19.21 -3.80 9.54
C LYS A 8 -18.39 -4.43 8.42
N SER A 9 -17.58 -5.46 8.71
CA SER A 9 -16.73 -6.06 7.69
C SER A 9 -17.52 -6.83 6.62
N SER A 10 -18.79 -7.18 6.88
CA SER A 10 -19.64 -7.83 5.88
C SER A 10 -19.94 -6.94 4.67
N PHE A 11 -19.71 -5.63 4.78
CA PHE A 11 -19.88 -4.68 3.68
C PHE A 11 -18.57 -4.37 2.94
N ILE A 12 -17.46 -4.99 3.34
CA ILE A 12 -16.15 -4.75 2.74
C ILE A 12 -15.87 -5.89 1.75
N ALA A 13 -15.57 -5.52 0.51
CA ALA A 13 -15.07 -6.44 -0.51
C ALA A 13 -13.61 -6.12 -0.84
N GLN A 14 -12.89 -7.11 -1.36
CA GLN A 14 -11.55 -6.88 -1.89
C GLN A 14 -11.63 -6.09 -3.20
N SER A 15 -10.74 -5.11 -3.38
CA SER A 15 -10.66 -4.33 -4.61
C SER A 15 -10.16 -5.18 -5.79
N ASP A 16 -10.74 -4.99 -6.97
CA ASP A 16 -10.31 -5.67 -8.21
C ASP A 16 -8.85 -5.35 -8.58
N ILE A 17 -8.36 -4.15 -8.24
CA ILE A 17 -6.96 -3.75 -8.45
C ILE A 17 -6.00 -4.71 -7.72
N ARG A 18 -6.42 -5.24 -6.56
CA ARG A 18 -5.62 -6.22 -5.82
C ARG A 18 -5.46 -7.52 -6.61
N VAL A 19 -6.53 -8.00 -7.24
CA VAL A 19 -6.50 -9.21 -8.09
C VAL A 19 -5.63 -8.97 -9.31
N MET A 20 -5.82 -7.85 -10.00
CA MET A 20 -5.03 -7.47 -11.17
C MET A 20 -3.53 -7.40 -10.86
N THR A 21 -3.17 -6.79 -9.72
CA THR A 21 -1.77 -6.67 -9.27
C THR A 21 -1.14 -8.03 -9.02
N LEU A 22 -1.87 -8.94 -8.37
CA LEU A 22 -1.38 -10.30 -8.10
C LEU A 22 -1.21 -11.11 -9.39
N GLU A 23 -2.16 -11.01 -10.32
CA GLU A 23 -2.05 -11.70 -11.62
C GLU A 23 -0.90 -11.15 -12.46
N CYS A 24 -0.71 -9.83 -12.49
CA CYS A 24 0.43 -9.21 -13.17
C CYS A 24 1.76 -9.72 -12.62
N ALA A 25 1.90 -9.79 -11.29
CA ALA A 25 3.09 -10.36 -10.65
C ALA A 25 3.26 -11.85 -10.97
N ARG A 26 2.18 -12.64 -10.96
CA ARG A 26 2.21 -14.09 -11.26
C ARG A 26 2.74 -14.38 -12.66
N VAL A 27 2.43 -13.55 -13.65
CA VAL A 27 2.90 -13.72 -15.04
C VAL A 27 4.22 -13.00 -15.34
N GLY A 28 4.81 -12.31 -14.35
CA GLY A 28 6.02 -11.50 -14.54
C GLY A 28 5.79 -10.26 -15.44
N GLY A 29 4.57 -9.72 -15.45
CA GLY A 29 4.17 -8.57 -16.25
C GLY A 29 4.61 -7.23 -15.65
N ILE A 30 4.65 -6.20 -16.50
CA ILE A 30 4.89 -4.81 -16.08
C ILE A 30 3.55 -4.15 -15.72
N ASN A 31 3.42 -3.67 -14.49
CA ASN A 31 2.17 -3.12 -13.98
C ASN A 31 2.07 -1.60 -14.20
N LEU A 32 1.52 -1.17 -15.33
CA LEU A 32 1.29 0.25 -15.61
C LEU A 32 0.02 0.83 -14.95
N ALA A 33 -0.77 0.00 -14.25
CA ALA A 33 -2.04 0.38 -13.64
C ALA A 33 -1.94 0.69 -12.13
N GLN A 34 -0.79 0.42 -11.50
CA GLN A 34 -0.60 0.52 -10.05
C GLN A 34 -0.72 1.92 -9.46
N CYS A 35 -0.71 2.96 -10.30
CA CYS A 35 -0.77 4.37 -9.90
C CYS A 35 0.26 4.76 -8.82
N VAL A 36 1.42 4.12 -8.80
CA VAL A 36 2.57 4.43 -7.94
C VAL A 36 3.85 4.46 -8.77
N CYS A 37 4.84 5.20 -8.29
CA CYS A 37 6.14 5.29 -8.93
C CYS A 37 6.99 4.04 -8.63
N ASP A 38 7.54 3.42 -9.68
CA ASP A 38 8.51 2.31 -9.56
C ASP A 38 9.92 2.77 -9.20
N THR A 39 10.19 4.07 -9.31
CA THR A 39 11.50 4.64 -9.01
C THR A 39 11.66 4.88 -7.52
N GLU A 40 12.84 4.58 -7.00
CA GLU A 40 13.22 4.93 -5.64
C GLU A 40 12.97 6.41 -5.33
N VAL A 41 12.47 6.67 -4.14
CA VAL A 41 12.37 8.05 -3.64
C VAL A 41 13.77 8.50 -3.24
N LEU A 42 14.16 9.72 -3.63
CA LEU A 42 15.43 10.29 -3.24
C LEU A 42 15.58 10.26 -1.71
N LEU A 43 16.71 9.72 -1.23
CA LEU A 43 16.95 9.53 0.21
C LEU A 43 16.81 10.83 1.00
N SER A 44 17.24 11.97 0.44
CA SER A 44 17.09 13.28 1.06
C SER A 44 15.62 13.67 1.27
N VAL A 45 14.76 13.38 0.29
CA VAL A 45 13.31 13.63 0.37
C VAL A 45 12.67 12.69 1.39
N TYR A 46 13.03 11.40 1.36
CA TYR A 46 12.52 10.41 2.30
C TYR A 46 12.90 10.75 3.75
N LEU A 47 14.17 11.06 4.02
CA LEU A 47 14.65 11.40 5.35
C LEU A 47 14.05 12.70 5.86
N LYS A 48 13.96 13.74 5.02
CA LYS A 48 13.29 14.99 5.38
C LYS A 48 11.85 14.72 5.82
N HIS A 49 11.07 14.02 4.98
CA HIS A 49 9.69 13.70 5.31
C HIS A 49 9.55 12.79 6.54
N ARG A 50 10.49 11.86 6.75
CA ARG A 50 10.47 10.98 7.92
C ARG A 50 10.77 11.73 9.22
N ILE A 51 11.72 12.67 9.20
CA ILE A 51 12.06 13.54 10.34
C ILE A 51 10.88 14.46 10.67
N GLU A 52 10.28 15.10 9.67
CA GLU A 52 9.10 15.95 9.85
C GLU A 52 7.97 15.16 10.55
N ARG A 53 7.65 13.94 10.08
CA ARG A 53 6.63 13.09 10.72
C ARG A 53 6.97 12.66 12.15
N LEU A 54 8.26 12.45 12.47
CA LEU A 54 8.70 12.16 13.83
C LEU A 54 8.50 13.37 14.75
N LEU A 55 8.84 14.57 14.28
CA LEU A 55 8.64 15.81 15.03
C LEU A 55 7.15 16.11 15.24
N ASP A 56 6.30 15.77 14.27
CA ASP A 56 4.85 15.91 14.35
C ASP A 56 4.18 14.79 15.19
N GLY A 57 4.93 13.79 15.65
CA GLY A 57 4.41 12.67 16.46
C GLY A 57 3.48 11.72 15.69
N VAL A 58 3.58 11.67 14.36
CA VAL A 58 2.71 10.86 13.47
C VAL A 58 3.35 9.52 13.12
N LEU A 59 4.42 9.13 13.84
CA LEU A 59 5.24 7.97 13.52
C LEU A 59 5.46 7.04 14.71
#